data_AF-A0AAV1SH88-F1
#
_entry.id   AF-A0AAV1SH88-F1
#
_cell.length_a   1.000
_cell.length_b   1.000
_cell.length_c   1.000
_cell.angle_alpha   90.00
_cell.angle_beta   90.00
_cell.angle_gamma   90.00
#
_symmetry.space_group_name_H-M   'P 1'
#
loop_
_entity.id
_entity.type
_entity.pdbx_description
1 polymer ?
#
loop_
_entity_poly.entity_id
_entity_poly.type
_entity_poly.pdbx_seq_one_letter_code
_entity_poly.pdbx_strand_id
1 'polypeptide(L)' 'MTDAKKYHRRHKVCEFHAKAPSVLVNGVQQRFCQQCSRFHDLLEFDDNKRSCRRRLAGHNERRRKGSADCQGEGSN' A
#
# COMPACT_ATOMS: atom_id res chain seq x y z
N MET A 1 22.10 3.41 -5.55
CA MET A 1 20.82 2.79 -5.96
C MET A 1 20.87 1.26 -5.82
N THR A 2 20.81 0.73 -4.60
CA THR A 2 20.89 -0.74 -4.37
C THR A 2 19.87 -1.27 -3.36
N ASP A 3 19.10 -0.39 -2.71
CA ASP A 3 18.16 -0.79 -1.65
C ASP A 3 17.04 -1.70 -2.17
N ALA A 4 16.65 -1.52 -3.44
CA ALA A 4 15.74 -2.41 -4.15
C ALA A 4 16.18 -3.88 -4.01
N LYS A 5 17.46 -4.22 -4.23
CA LYS A 5 17.95 -5.62 -4.13
C LYS A 5 17.81 -6.18 -2.71
N LYS A 6 17.94 -5.35 -1.68
CA LYS A 6 17.79 -5.76 -0.27
C LYS A 6 16.30 -5.92 0.10
N TYR A 7 15.45 -5.00 -0.33
CA TYR A 7 14.00 -5.07 -0.16
C TYR A 7 13.41 -6.33 -0.80
N HIS A 8 13.73 -6.57 -2.08
CA HIS A 8 13.29 -7.74 -2.83
C HIS A 8 13.69 -9.06 -2.15
N ARG A 9 14.95 -9.17 -1.66
CA ARG A 9 15.42 -10.34 -0.90
C ARG A 9 14.70 -10.51 0.43
N ARG A 10 14.52 -9.42 1.20
CA ARG A 10 13.86 -9.47 2.52
C ARG A 10 12.41 -9.93 2.40
N HIS A 11 11.71 -9.48 1.38
CA HIS A 11 10.28 -9.75 1.18
C HIS A 11 10.00 -10.91 0.22
N LYS A 12 11.06 -11.62 -0.24
CA LYS A 12 10.98 -12.76 -1.16
C LYS A 12 10.13 -12.45 -2.40
N VAL A 13 10.33 -11.27 -2.97
CA VAL A 13 9.60 -10.79 -4.14
C VAL A 13 10.59 -10.25 -5.16
N CYS A 14 10.44 -10.61 -6.44
CA CYS A 14 11.26 -10.05 -7.49
C CYS A 14 10.75 -8.67 -7.92
N GLU A 15 11.60 -7.86 -8.54
CA GLU A 15 11.22 -6.51 -8.98
C GLU A 15 10.02 -6.50 -9.94
N PHE A 16 9.95 -7.52 -10.80
CA PHE A 16 8.84 -7.70 -11.72
C PHE A 16 7.52 -7.89 -10.97
N HIS A 17 7.42 -8.87 -10.07
CA HIS A 17 6.19 -9.11 -9.30
C HIS A 17 5.85 -7.99 -8.30
N ALA A 18 6.84 -7.24 -7.82
CA ALA A 18 6.60 -6.06 -6.99
C ALA A 18 5.97 -4.89 -7.77
N LYS A 19 6.20 -4.82 -9.08
CA LYS A 19 5.65 -3.78 -9.98
C LYS A 19 4.46 -4.26 -10.81
N ALA A 20 4.25 -5.57 -10.90
CA ALA A 20 3.20 -6.17 -11.71
C ALA A 20 1.80 -5.71 -11.24
N PRO A 21 0.88 -5.42 -12.17
CA PRO A 21 -0.49 -5.05 -11.84
C PRO A 21 -1.30 -6.24 -11.30
N SER A 22 -0.96 -7.48 -11.66
CA SER A 22 -1.55 -8.68 -11.09
C SER A 22 -0.63 -9.86 -11.33
N VAL A 23 -0.66 -10.85 -10.44
CA VAL A 23 0.07 -12.10 -10.54
C VAL A 23 -0.86 -13.25 -10.16
N LEU A 24 -0.78 -14.38 -10.86
CA LEU A 24 -1.56 -15.57 -10.52
C LEU A 24 -0.75 -16.42 -9.53
N VAL A 25 -1.22 -16.55 -8.30
CA VAL A 25 -0.57 -17.33 -7.24
C VAL A 25 -1.61 -18.30 -6.68
N ASN A 26 -1.31 -19.61 -6.73
CA ASN A 26 -2.24 -20.67 -6.31
C ASN A 26 -3.64 -20.58 -6.96
N GLY A 27 -3.71 -20.14 -8.22
CA GLY A 27 -4.97 -20.00 -8.96
C GLY A 27 -5.76 -18.73 -8.63
N VAL A 28 -5.24 -17.85 -7.77
CA VAL A 28 -5.89 -16.60 -7.38
C VAL A 28 -5.10 -15.41 -7.91
N GLN A 29 -5.81 -14.41 -8.44
CA GLN A 29 -5.18 -13.16 -8.86
C GLN A 29 -4.82 -12.33 -7.64
N GLN A 30 -3.53 -12.13 -7.43
CA GLN A 30 -2.98 -11.37 -6.32
C GLN A 30 -2.17 -10.18 -6.82
N ARG A 31 -2.00 -9.17 -5.97
CA ARG A 31 -1.14 -8.00 -6.21
C ARG A 31 -0.27 -7.76 -4.98
N PHE A 32 0.96 -7.32 -5.20
CA PHE A 32 1.88 -6.98 -4.12
C PHE A 32 1.52 -5.61 -3.52
N CYS A 33 1.25 -5.57 -2.21
CA CYS A 33 1.02 -4.32 -1.50
C CYS A 33 2.34 -3.76 -0.98
N GLN A 34 2.74 -2.57 -1.45
CA GLN A 34 4.02 -1.95 -1.05
C GLN A 34 4.12 -1.63 0.44
N GLN A 35 3.00 -1.28 1.08
CA GLN A 35 3.02 -0.96 2.51
C GLN A 35 2.95 -2.19 3.41
N CYS A 36 2.24 -3.24 2.99
CA CYS A 36 2.21 -4.51 3.73
C CYS A 36 3.41 -5.39 3.43
N SER A 37 4.10 -5.13 2.32
CA SER A 37 5.14 -6.00 1.77
C SER A 37 4.70 -7.46 1.66
N ARG A 38 3.44 -7.66 1.26
CA ARG A 38 2.77 -8.97 1.13
C ARG A 38 1.85 -8.97 -0.09
N PHE A 39 1.58 -10.16 -0.61
CA PHE A 39 0.57 -10.37 -1.65
C PHE A 39 -0.82 -10.42 -1.01
N HIS A 40 -1.75 -9.70 -1.62
CA HIS A 40 -3.18 -9.74 -1.29
C HIS A 40 -3.97 -10.03 -2.55
N ASP A 41 -5.20 -10.49 -2.41
CA ASP A 41 -6.13 -10.66 -3.51
C ASP A 41 -6.32 -9.35 -4.28
N LEU A 42 -6.50 -9.43 -5.60
CA LEU A 42 -6.76 -8.26 -6.42
C LEU A 42 -8.00 -7.48 -5.94
N LEU A 43 -8.99 -8.21 -5.41
CA LEU A 43 -10.22 -7.66 -4.84
C LEU A 43 -9.98 -6.73 -3.63
N GLU A 44 -8.89 -6.92 -2.91
CA GLU A 44 -8.50 -6.09 -1.75
C GLU A 44 -7.81 -4.77 -2.17
N PHE A 45 -7.67 -4.52 -3.47
CA PHE A 45 -7.15 -3.27 -4.02
C PHE A 45 -8.25 -2.48 -4.72
N ASP A 46 -8.06 -1.18 -4.79
CA ASP A 46 -8.69 -0.36 -5.82
C ASP A 46 -7.69 -0.30 -6.96
N ASP A 47 -8.06 -0.65 -8.20
CA ASP A 47 -7.13 -0.74 -9.35
C ASP A 47 -6.23 0.48 -9.53
N ASN A 48 -6.73 1.64 -9.09
CA ASN A 48 -6.04 2.92 -9.11
C ASN A 48 -4.86 3.03 -8.13
N LYS A 49 -4.72 2.12 -7.14
CA LYS A 49 -3.69 2.20 -6.09
C LYS A 49 -2.94 0.88 -5.85
N ARG A 50 -1.66 1.01 -5.49
CA ARG A 50 -0.73 -0.12 -5.18
C ARG A 50 -0.72 -0.52 -3.70
N SER A 51 -1.65 0.01 -2.92
CA SER A 51 -1.84 -0.31 -1.50
C SER A 51 -3.23 -0.90 -1.29
N CYS A 52 -3.37 -1.90 -0.42
CA CYS A 52 -4.68 -2.48 -0.13
C CYS A 52 -5.62 -1.46 0.53
N ARG A 53 -6.93 -1.64 0.33
CA ARG A 53 -7.98 -0.74 0.81
C ARG A 53 -7.88 -0.50 2.31
N ARG A 54 -7.64 -1.56 3.08
CA ARG A 54 -7.52 -1.54 4.54
C ARG A 54 -6.51 -0.51 5.03
N ARG A 55 -5.33 -0.45 4.40
CA ARG A 55 -4.27 0.47 4.83
C ARG A 55 -4.47 1.87 4.27
N LEU A 56 -5.06 1.98 3.08
CA LEU A 56 -5.42 3.26 2.49
C LEU A 56 -6.48 3.99 3.33
N ALA A 57 -7.48 3.29 3.85
CA ALA A 57 -8.52 3.86 4.71
C ALA A 57 -7.92 4.59 5.93
N GLY A 58 -6.99 3.95 6.64
CA GLY A 58 -6.30 4.58 7.78
C GLY A 58 -5.41 5.77 7.40
N HIS A 59 -4.83 5.78 6.20
CA HIS A 59 -4.11 6.96 5.69
C HIS A 59 -5.05 8.12 5.35
N ASN A 60 -6.18 7.82 4.70
CA ASN A 60 -7.18 8.81 4.33
C ASN A 60 -7.81 9.47 5.58
N GLU A 61 -8.10 8.68 6.60
CA GLU A 61 -8.65 9.16 7.88
C GLU A 61 -7.68 10.10 8.61
N ARG A 62 -6.40 9.70 8.72
CA ARG A 62 -5.35 10.57 9.31
C ARG A 62 -5.17 11.87 8.53
N ARG A 63 -5.20 11.80 7.19
CA ARG A 63 -5.16 13.01 6.36
C ARG A 63 -6.37 13.93 6.58
N ARG A 64 -7.59 13.38 6.65
CA ARG A 64 -8.79 14.18 6.95
C ARG A 64 -8.72 14.84 8.32
N LYS A 65 -8.20 14.14 9.33
CA LYS A 65 -8.05 14.66 10.69
C LYS A 65 -7.01 15.77 10.78
N GLY A 66 -5.83 15.59 10.16
CA GLY A 66 -4.75 16.58 10.19
C GLY A 66 -5.03 17.87 9.41
N SER A 67 -5.97 17.86 8.46
CA SER A 67 -6.44 19.10 7.80
C SER A 67 -7.54 19.84 8.56
N ALA A 68 -8.19 19.18 9.53
CA ALA A 68 -9.22 19.79 10.37
C ALA A 68 -8.67 20.33 11.69
N ASP A 69 -7.46 19.91 12.08
CA ASP A 69 -6.78 20.30 13.33
C ASP A 69 -5.76 21.44 13.10
N CYS A 70 -6.15 22.47 12.32
CA CYS A 70 -5.44 23.76 12.29
C CYS A 70 -6.41 24.96 12.40
N GLN A 71 -7.72 24.70 12.58
CA GLN A 71 -8.73 25.75 12.75
C GLN A 71 -9.50 25.45 14.04
N GLY A 72 -8.98 25.95 15.16
CA GLY A 72 -9.70 25.90 16.42
C GLY A 72 -8.84 26.37 17.58
N GLU A 73 -9.27 27.48 18.17
CA GLU A 73 -9.01 27.88 19.56
C GLU A 73 -7.65 28.53 19.87
N GLY A 74 -7.56 29.81 19.49
CA GLY A 74 -6.63 30.79 20.05
C GLY A 74 -7.34 32.12 20.36
N SER A 75 -8.50 32.05 21.03
CA SER A 75 -9.14 33.22 21.66
C SER A 75 -8.88 33.16 23.16
N ASN A 76 -7.90 33.94 23.62
CA ASN A 76 -7.99 34.67 24.88
C ASN A 76 -6.99 35.83 24.88
#